data_AF-A0A1S1NWR6-F1
#
_entry.id   AF-A0A1S1NWR6-F1
#
_cell.length_a   1.000
_cell.length_b   1.000
_cell.length_c   1.000
_cell.angle_alpha   90.00
_cell.angle_beta   90.00
_cell.angle_gamma   90.00
#
_symmetry.space_group_name_H-M   'P 1'
#
loop_
_entity.id
_entity.type
_entity.pdbx_description
1 polymer ?
#
loop_
_entity_poly.entity_id
_entity_poly.type
_entity_poly.pdbx_seq_one_letter_code
_entity_poly.pdbx_strand_id
1 'polypeptide(L)'
;MIRKVGNTEIRYQHRATCHCGAVELALTLPDGIVDPRRCNCSLCRRKGAIVGSVSLENLRVVSGEAQLRLYQFNTRTARHYFCSICGIYTHHQRRSNPEQYGYNIGCLEGVDPFELGEVPTSDGVHHPADH
;
A
#
# COMPACT_ATOMS: atom_id res chain seq x y z
N MET A 1 16.32 -3.26 -0.02
CA MET A 1 15.67 -2.04 -0.54
C MET A 1 15.70 -2.05 -2.06
N ILE A 2 14.60 -1.74 -2.72
CA ILE A 2 14.44 -1.84 -4.18
C ILE A 2 14.31 -0.42 -4.74
N ARG A 3 15.30 -0.02 -5.53
CA ARG A 3 15.35 1.32 -6.17
C ARG A 3 14.92 1.31 -7.63
N LYS A 4 14.70 0.12 -8.20
CA LYS A 4 14.24 -0.06 -9.58
C LYS A 4 13.36 -1.30 -9.67
N VAL A 5 12.25 -1.20 -10.38
CA VAL A 5 11.34 -2.32 -10.71
C VAL A 5 11.21 -2.35 -12.22
N GLY A 6 11.72 -3.40 -12.86
CA GLY A 6 11.89 -3.45 -14.31
C GLY A 6 12.66 -2.25 -14.84
N ASN A 7 11.99 -1.42 -15.64
CA ASN A 7 12.54 -0.19 -16.21
C ASN A 7 12.27 1.07 -15.37
N THR A 8 11.51 0.96 -14.29
CA THR A 8 11.05 2.10 -13.49
C THR A 8 11.94 2.37 -12.29
N GLU A 9 12.56 3.54 -12.26
CA GLU A 9 13.33 4.03 -11.12
C GLU A 9 12.38 4.54 -10.01
N ILE A 10 12.60 4.07 -8.79
CA ILE A 10 11.87 4.51 -7.60
C ILE A 10 12.50 5.82 -7.11
N ARG A 11 11.69 6.87 -7.12
CA ARG A 11 12.13 8.25 -6.84
C ARG A 11 11.99 8.57 -5.35
N TYR A 12 12.77 9.52 -4.86
CA TYR A 12 12.66 10.03 -3.49
C TYR A 12 11.24 10.57 -3.20
N GLN A 13 10.69 11.36 -4.13
CA GLN A 13 9.26 11.67 -4.18
C GLN A 13 8.66 10.88 -5.33
N HIS A 14 7.79 9.91 -5.02
CA HIS A 14 7.18 9.05 -6.02
C HIS A 14 5.66 9.15 -5.96
N ARG A 15 5.05 9.35 -7.12
CA ARG A 15 3.59 9.49 -7.23
C ARG A 15 2.96 8.11 -7.25
N ALA A 16 1.78 7.98 -6.63
CA ALA A 16 0.93 6.82 -6.77
C ALA A 16 -0.50 7.23 -7.08
N THR A 17 -1.18 6.49 -7.95
CA THR A 17 -2.55 6.79 -8.36
C THR A 17 -3.43 5.56 -8.29
N CYS A 18 -4.73 5.76 -8.04
CA CYS A 18 -5.70 4.72 -8.35
C CYS A 18 -5.88 4.59 -9.88
N HIS A 19 -6.51 3.51 -10.35
CA HIS A 19 -6.66 3.24 -11.78
C HIS A 19 -7.33 4.38 -12.56
N CYS A 20 -8.39 4.98 -12.01
CA CYS A 20 -9.09 6.09 -12.66
C CYS A 20 -8.41 7.46 -12.49
N GLY A 21 -7.28 7.54 -11.77
CA GLY A 21 -6.57 8.79 -11.49
C GLY A 21 -7.25 9.73 -10.47
N ALA A 22 -8.48 9.45 -10.05
CA ALA A 22 -9.23 10.31 -9.13
C ALA A 22 -8.61 10.45 -7.73
N VAL A 23 -7.75 9.50 -7.32
CA VAL A 23 -6.99 9.53 -6.06
C VAL A 23 -5.52 9.53 -6.40
N GLU A 24 -4.82 10.55 -5.91
CA GLU A 24 -3.38 10.70 -6.03
C GLU A 24 -2.72 10.75 -4.64
N LEU A 25 -1.64 10.00 -4.48
CA LEU A 25 -0.78 10.01 -3.32
C LEU A 25 0.63 10.47 -3.71
N ALA A 26 1.28 11.21 -2.81
CA ALA A 26 2.71 11.46 -2.84
C ALA A 26 3.38 10.63 -1.74
N LEU A 27 4.40 9.85 -2.12
CA LEU A 27 5.21 9.07 -1.20
C LEU A 27 6.64 9.60 -1.14
N THR A 28 7.17 9.70 0.07
CA THR A 28 8.59 9.93 0.34
C THR A 28 9.28 8.59 0.56
N LEU A 29 10.15 8.18 -0.36
CA LEU A 29 10.82 6.87 -0.41
C LEU A 29 12.35 7.05 -0.41
N PRO A 30 12.97 7.41 0.73
CA PRO A 30 14.42 7.68 0.81
C PRO A 30 15.28 6.49 0.38
N ASP A 31 14.79 5.29 0.66
CA ASP A 31 15.46 4.02 0.36
C ASP A 31 14.78 3.24 -0.77
N GLY A 32 13.83 3.86 -1.49
CA GLY A 32 12.98 3.17 -2.44
C GLY A 32 11.93 2.29 -1.75
N ILE A 33 11.61 1.15 -2.36
CA ILE A 33 10.65 0.19 -1.80
C ILE A 33 11.39 -0.70 -0.78
N VAL A 34 10.94 -0.65 0.47
CA VAL A 34 11.49 -1.45 1.58
C VAL A 34 10.51 -2.57 1.94
N ASP A 35 11.04 -3.79 2.06
CA ASP A 35 10.34 -5.01 2.48
C ASP A 35 8.95 -5.21 1.83
N PRO A 36 8.88 -5.29 0.48
CA PRO A 36 7.64 -5.58 -0.21
C PRO A 36 7.13 -6.95 0.25
N ARG A 37 5.83 -7.04 0.50
CA ARG A 37 5.22 -8.27 1.01
C ARG A 37 3.79 -8.43 0.58
N ARG A 38 3.33 -9.68 0.61
CA ARG A 38 1.91 -10.06 0.59
C ARG A 38 1.45 -10.37 2.01
N CYS A 39 0.14 -10.42 2.21
CA CYS A 39 -0.46 -10.88 3.46
C CYS A 39 -1.59 -11.86 3.16
N ASN A 40 -1.60 -12.99 3.85
CA ASN A 40 -2.57 -14.06 3.62
C ASN A 40 -3.85 -13.93 4.45
N CYS A 41 -4.06 -12.85 5.21
CA CYS A 41 -5.31 -12.68 5.97
C CYS A 41 -6.54 -12.64 5.04
N SER A 42 -7.73 -12.84 5.59
CA SER A 42 -8.97 -12.95 4.80
C SER A 42 -9.22 -11.75 3.87
N LEU A 43 -8.87 -10.53 4.29
CA LEU A 43 -8.97 -9.33 3.45
C LEU A 43 -7.82 -9.23 2.44
N CYS A 44 -6.58 -9.37 2.90
CA CYS A 44 -5.40 -9.11 2.06
C CYS A 44 -5.25 -10.13 0.92
N ARG A 45 -5.59 -11.40 1.15
CA ARG A 45 -5.61 -12.41 0.08
C ARG A 45 -6.60 -12.08 -1.04
N ARG A 46 -7.70 -11.38 -0.71
CA ARG A 46 -8.70 -10.93 -1.69
C ARG A 46 -8.26 -9.67 -2.44
N LYS A 47 -7.50 -8.79 -1.79
CA LYS A 47 -6.90 -7.62 -2.44
C LYS A 47 -5.81 -8.02 -3.45
N GLY A 48 -5.04 -9.06 -3.14
CA GLY A 48 -3.95 -9.54 -4.00
C GLY A 48 -2.76 -8.58 -4.16
N ALA A 49 -2.79 -7.43 -3.49
CA ALA A 49 -1.77 -6.40 -3.62
C ALA A 49 -0.46 -6.78 -2.93
N ILE A 50 0.66 -6.42 -3.56
CA ILE A 50 1.96 -6.34 -2.90
C ILE A 50 2.05 -4.97 -2.24
N VAL A 51 2.42 -4.96 -0.96
CA VAL A 51 2.48 -3.73 -0.15
C VAL A 51 3.89 -3.41 0.30
N GLY A 52 4.28 -2.14 0.18
CA GLY A 52 5.42 -1.56 0.88
C GLY A 52 4.95 -0.83 2.15
N SER A 53 5.89 -0.41 3.01
CA SER A 53 5.59 0.40 4.20
C SER A 53 6.32 1.74 4.18
N VAL A 54 5.69 2.76 4.76
CA VAL A 54 6.28 4.07 5.08
C VAL A 54 5.72 4.57 6.41
N SER A 55 6.41 5.50 7.07
CA SER A 55 5.85 6.24 8.22
C SER A 55 4.69 7.14 7.78
N LEU A 56 3.89 7.61 8.75
CA LEU A 56 2.68 8.39 8.47
C LEU A 56 2.98 9.68 7.69
N GLU A 57 4.07 10.36 8.02
CA GLU A 57 4.49 11.61 7.37
C GLU A 57 5.00 11.43 5.94
N ASN A 58 5.36 10.20 5.56
CA ASN A 58 5.95 9.86 4.26
C ASN A 58 4.90 9.41 3.22
N LEU A 59 3.61 9.52 3.53
CA LEU A 59 2.52 9.35 2.58
C LEU A 59 1.48 10.46 2.77
N ARG A 60 1.19 11.20 1.70
CA ARG A 60 0.15 12.24 1.70
C ARG A 60 -0.84 12.00 0.57
N VAL A 61 -2.13 12.17 0.85
CA VAL A 61 -3.17 12.28 -0.19
C VAL A 61 -3.04 13.66 -0.84
N VAL A 62 -2.66 13.71 -2.11
CA VAL A 62 -2.50 14.96 -2.88
C VAL A 62 -3.83 15.43 -3.44
N SER A 63 -4.66 14.50 -3.92
CA SER A 63 -5.98 14.77 -4.45
C SER A 63 -6.91 13.55 -4.26
N GLY A 64 -8.22 13.79 -4.34
CA GLY A 64 -9.19 12.70 -4.31
C GLY A 64 -9.61 12.20 -2.93
N GLU A 65 -9.36 12.96 -1.87
CA GLU A 65 -9.75 12.55 -0.50
C GLU A 65 -11.25 12.22 -0.40
N ALA A 66 -12.11 13.02 -1.03
CA ALA A 66 -13.56 12.75 -1.09
C ALA A 66 -13.93 11.43 -1.81
N GLN A 67 -13.02 10.89 -2.62
CA GLN A 67 -13.20 9.61 -3.33
C GLN A 67 -12.62 8.43 -2.59
N LEU A 68 -11.90 8.64 -1.48
CA LEU A 68 -11.43 7.57 -0.61
C LEU A 68 -12.54 7.08 0.30
N ARG A 69 -12.66 5.75 0.41
CA ARG A 69 -13.53 5.09 1.38
C ARG A 69 -12.71 4.31 2.38
N LEU A 70 -13.08 4.45 3.65
CA LEU A 70 -12.51 3.71 4.77
C LEU A 70 -13.26 2.40 4.99
N TYR A 71 -12.51 1.31 5.06
CA TYR A 71 -12.99 0.01 5.51
C TYR A 71 -12.19 -0.45 6.73
N GLN A 72 -12.90 -0.84 7.79
CA GLN A 72 -12.35 -1.37 9.04
C GLN A 72 -13.11 -2.65 9.40
N PHE A 73 -12.41 -3.63 9.96
CA PHE A 73 -12.98 -4.90 10.40
C PHE A 73 -12.17 -5.46 11.57
N ASN A 74 -12.63 -6.56 12.16
CA ASN A 74 -12.01 -7.20 13.33
C ASN A 74 -11.81 -6.19 14.49
N THR A 75 -10.57 -5.99 14.95
CA THR A 75 -10.20 -5.01 16.00
C THR A 75 -10.43 -3.55 15.61
N ARG A 76 -10.72 -3.27 14.33
CA ARG A 76 -10.85 -1.92 13.75
C ARG A 76 -9.58 -1.06 13.86
N THR A 77 -8.44 -1.64 14.21
CA THR A 77 -7.15 -0.92 14.27
C THR A 77 -6.64 -0.54 12.89
N ALA A 78 -6.65 -1.48 11.93
CA ALA A 78 -6.26 -1.17 10.56
C ALA A 78 -7.32 -0.32 9.87
N ARG A 79 -6.89 0.75 9.18
CA ARG A 79 -7.74 1.63 8.40
C ARG A 79 -7.44 1.46 6.92
N HIS A 80 -8.25 0.70 6.19
CA HIS A 80 -8.01 0.41 4.78
C HIS A 80 -8.72 1.40 3.87
N TYR A 81 -7.99 2.02 2.95
CA TYR A 81 -8.52 3.00 2.01
C TYR A 81 -8.55 2.44 0.58
N PHE A 82 -9.64 2.72 -0.13
CA PHE A 82 -9.81 2.39 -1.54
C PHE A 82 -10.58 3.48 -2.27
N CYS A 83 -10.37 3.60 -3.57
CA CYS A 83 -11.10 4.53 -4.42
C CYS A 83 -12.55 4.04 -4.61
N SER A 84 -13.54 4.89 -4.30
CA SER A 84 -14.95 4.58 -4.50
C SER A 84 -15.38 4.51 -5.97
N ILE A 85 -14.60 5.07 -6.89
CA ILE A 85 -14.91 5.09 -8.32
C ILE A 85 -14.43 3.79 -8.99
N CYS A 86 -13.16 3.43 -8.82
CA CYS A 86 -12.55 2.28 -9.50
C CYS A 86 -12.28 1.06 -8.60
N GLY A 87 -12.59 1.14 -7.29
CA GLY A 87 -12.38 0.06 -6.34
C GLY A 87 -10.92 -0.21 -5.95
N ILE A 88 -9.94 0.47 -6.56
CA ILE A 88 -8.53 0.23 -6.28
C ILE A 88 -8.18 0.57 -4.83
N TYR A 89 -7.66 -0.44 -4.13
CA TYR A 89 -7.02 -0.30 -2.84
C TYR A 89 -5.71 0.47 -3.00
N THR A 90 -5.59 1.63 -2.37
CA THR A 90 -4.42 2.52 -2.48
C THR A 90 -3.46 2.33 -1.32
N HIS A 91 -3.94 2.46 -0.09
CA HIS A 91 -3.12 2.35 1.12
C HIS A 91 -3.95 1.99 2.35
N HIS A 92 -3.30 1.68 3.47
CA HIS A 92 -3.95 1.48 4.76
C HIS A 92 -3.04 1.83 5.93
N GLN A 93 -3.60 2.36 7.01
CA GLN A 93 -2.89 2.42 8.29
C GLN A 93 -2.80 1.00 8.84
N ARG A 94 -1.60 0.54 9.19
CA ARG A 94 -1.34 -0.86 9.55
C ARG A 94 -1.84 -1.16 10.97
N ARG A 95 -2.40 -2.36 11.18
CA ARG A 95 -2.70 -2.85 12.54
C ARG A 95 -1.46 -3.19 13.35
N SER A 96 -0.42 -3.71 12.70
CA SER A 96 0.81 -4.18 13.36
C SER A 96 1.72 -3.05 13.83
N ASN A 97 1.60 -1.88 13.20
CA ASN A 97 2.30 -0.67 13.56
C ASN A 97 1.43 0.53 13.12
N PRO A 98 0.63 1.11 14.03
CA PRO A 98 -0.23 2.25 13.73
C PRO A 98 0.51 3.50 13.23
N GLU A 99 1.82 3.62 13.48
CA GLU A 99 2.66 4.73 13.01
C GLU A 99 3.15 4.53 11.56
N GLN A 100 2.57 3.58 10.83
CA GLN A 100 2.93 3.30 9.44
C GLN A 100 1.71 3.11 8.55
N TYR A 101 1.87 3.59 7.31
CA TYR A 101 1.04 3.18 6.19
C TYR A 101 1.65 1.99 5.45
N GLY A 102 0.80 1.07 5.02
CA GLY A 102 1.10 0.17 3.92
C GLY A 102 0.48 0.68 2.63
N TYR A 103 1.26 0.83 1.57
CA TYR A 103 0.80 1.31 0.26
C TYR A 103 0.83 0.19 -0.79
N ASN A 104 -0.09 0.22 -1.75
CA ASN A 104 -0.12 -0.72 -2.87
C ASN A 104 0.97 -0.34 -3.88
N ILE A 105 1.96 -1.22 -4.10
CA ILE A 105 3.07 -0.94 -5.00
C ILE A 105 2.60 -0.80 -6.45
N GLY A 106 1.55 -1.53 -6.85
CA GLY A 106 0.98 -1.41 -8.19
C GLY A 106 0.29 -0.07 -8.47
N CYS A 107 0.14 0.79 -7.46
CA CYS A 107 -0.31 2.16 -7.67
C CYS A 107 0.84 3.13 -7.97
N LEU A 108 2.10 2.77 -7.71
CA LEU A 108 3.25 3.64 -7.99
C LEU A 108 3.37 3.88 -9.50
N GLU A 109 3.62 5.13 -9.89
CA GLU A 109 3.71 5.52 -11.30
C GLU A 109 4.79 4.72 -12.04
N GLY A 110 4.39 4.03 -13.11
CA GLY A 110 5.29 3.26 -13.97
C GLY A 110 5.72 1.91 -13.40
N VAL A 111 5.32 1.55 -12.18
CA VAL A 111 5.72 0.27 -11.59
C VAL A 111 4.78 -0.85 -12.04
N ASP A 112 5.34 -1.86 -12.69
CA ASP A 112 4.69 -3.17 -12.81
C ASP A 112 5.07 -4.04 -11.59
N PRO A 113 4.14 -4.34 -10.66
CA PRO A 113 4.45 -5.13 -9.48
C PRO A 113 4.81 -6.59 -9.79
N PHE A 114 4.56 -7.09 -11.01
CA PHE A 114 4.98 -8.43 -11.43
C PHE A 114 6.47 -8.51 -11.76
N GLU A 115 7.15 -7.38 -11.97
CA GLU A 115 8.60 -7.33 -12.19
C GLU A 115 9.42 -7.33 -10.87
N LEU A 116 8.77 -7.41 -9.71
CA LEU A 116 9.44 -7.49 -8.40
C LEU A 116 10.10 -8.86 -8.11
N GLY A 117 9.77 -9.89 -8.89
CA GLY A 117 10.24 -11.26 -8.63
C GLY A 117 9.53 -11.91 -7.43
N GLU A 118 10.28 -12.67 -6.63
CA GLU A 118 9.73 -13.35 -5.46
C GLU A 118 9.42 -12.37 -4.33
N VAL A 119 8.19 -12.43 -3.82
CA VAL A 119 7.71 -11.55 -2.74
C VAL A 119 7.18 -12.39 -1.58
N PRO A 120 7.73 -12.23 -0.36
CA PRO A 120 7.32 -13.03 0.78
C PRO A 120 5.87 -12.75 1.17
N THR A 121 5.20 -13.77 1.71
CA THR A 121 3.84 -13.65 2.26
C THR A 121 3.89 -13.70 3.77
N SER A 122 3.45 -12.63 4.43
CA SER A 122 3.30 -12.60 5.88
C SER A 122 2.05 -13.38 6.32
N ASP A 123 2.16 -14.06 7.48
CA ASP A 123 1.01 -14.66 8.15
C ASP A 123 0.17 -13.57 8.83
N GLY A 124 -0.94 -13.23 8.19
CA GLY A 124 -1.94 -12.34 8.73
C GLY A 124 -3.19 -13.06 9.23
N VAL A 125 -3.24 -14.40 9.18
CA VAL A 125 -4.31 -15.22 9.76
C VAL A 125 -4.08 -15.37 11.26
N HIS A 126 -2.85 -15.64 11.68
CA HIS A 126 -2.46 -15.77 13.09
C HIS A 126 -1.67 -14.54 13.56
N HIS A 127 -2.29 -13.37 13.47
CA HIS A 127 -1.59 -12.13 13.75
C HIS A 127 -1.49 -11.87 15.26
N PRO A 128 -0.30 -11.56 15.82
CA PRO A 128 -0.11 -11.41 17.26
C PRO A 128 -0.99 -10.34 17.93
N ALA A 129 -1.39 -9.32 17.17
CA ALA A 129 -2.26 -8.24 17.66
C ALA A 129 -3.76 -8.54 17.58
N ASP A 130 -4.16 -9.77 17.22
CA ASP A 130 -5.57 -10.19 17.22
C ASP A 130 -5.97 -10.90 18.54
N HIS A 131 -5.05 -11.03 19.50
CA HIS A 131 -5.23 -11.64 20.82
C HIS A 131 -5.42 -10.61 21.93
#